data_AF-G3ASC8-F1
#
_entry.id   AF-G3ASC8-F1
#
_cell.length_a   1.000
_cell.length_b   1.000
_cell.length_c   1.000
_cell.angle_alpha   90.00
_cell.angle_beta   90.00
_cell.angle_gamma   90.00
#
_symmetry.space_group_name_H-M   'P 1'
#
loop_
_entity.id
_entity.type
_entity.pdbx_description
1 polymer ?
#
loop_
_entity_poly.entity_id
_entity_poly.type
_entity_poly.pdbx_seq_one_letter_code
_entity_poly.pdbx_strand_id
1 'polypeptide(L)'
;MPVQTFQCNGITKTGNRCKIKVNSSAGFCHYHEHQSGLKYDSYVHYSAKKKSNNAGYIYMYTFTNFVINGGTPWSFQVQNLPDCSSRKKNKWVDFKAKKSPFILIKIGMTTKTVNTRLKEWESQCHHDITNLGPMNRHLVVEHESSVKMLISKFLNLNISSHHVINSNISSYRRYKDNGFYCKQNLDLVEQKIHQSLRDTYGKGDVYCKGCVTSKSPGKTKSGAPFPKFNTHKEFFLIPKKDIDSVYELIDSMCIRYG
;
A
#
# COMPACT_ATOMS: atom_id res chain seq x y z
N MET A 1 27.42 -49.55 -2.57
CA MET A 1 27.61 -48.72 -1.36
C MET A 1 26.57 -47.60 -1.39
N PRO A 2 25.85 -47.30 -0.29
CA PRO A 2 24.85 -46.23 -0.28
C PRO A 2 25.53 -44.87 -0.49
N VAL A 3 25.06 -44.08 -1.45
CA VAL A 3 25.57 -42.73 -1.72
C VAL A 3 25.18 -41.84 -0.56
N GLN A 4 26.17 -41.41 0.23
CA GLN A 4 25.95 -40.48 1.33
C GLN A 4 25.55 -39.11 0.76
N THR A 5 24.39 -38.61 1.16
CA THR A 5 23.89 -37.30 0.72
C THR A 5 23.95 -36.32 1.87
N PHE A 6 24.42 -35.11 1.58
CA PHE A 6 24.59 -34.00 2.52
C PHE A 6 23.64 -32.86 2.17
N GLN A 7 23.36 -31.97 3.11
CA GLN A 7 22.55 -30.78 2.83
C GLN A 7 23.43 -29.68 2.20
N CYS A 8 22.91 -29.01 1.19
CA CYS A 8 23.56 -27.88 0.54
C CYS A 8 23.97 -26.80 1.57
N ASN A 9 25.19 -26.27 1.41
CA ASN A 9 25.73 -25.23 2.28
C ASN A 9 25.28 -23.81 1.89
N GLY A 10 24.50 -23.66 0.81
CA GLY A 10 24.01 -22.36 0.37
C GLY A 10 22.90 -21.78 1.22
N ILE A 11 22.80 -20.44 1.25
CA ILE A 11 21.75 -19.68 1.93
C ILE A 11 20.75 -19.14 0.91
N THR A 12 19.45 -19.34 1.18
CA THR A 12 18.36 -18.83 0.35
C THR A 12 18.26 -17.31 0.42
N LYS A 13 17.52 -16.70 -0.52
CA LYS A 13 17.22 -15.24 -0.49
C LYS A 13 16.52 -14.78 0.79
N THR A 14 15.91 -15.69 1.54
CA THR A 14 15.23 -15.42 2.82
C THR A 14 16.12 -15.65 4.03
N GLY A 15 17.42 -15.92 3.84
CA GLY A 15 18.40 -16.08 4.93
C GLY A 15 18.40 -17.47 5.57
N ASN A 16 17.67 -18.45 5.02
CA ASN A 16 17.60 -19.80 5.58
C ASN A 16 18.56 -20.76 4.85
N ARG A 17 19.00 -21.83 5.52
CA ARG A 17 19.84 -22.86 4.90
C ARG A 17 19.06 -23.59 3.80
N CYS A 18 19.67 -23.75 2.63
CA CYS A 18 19.10 -24.48 1.52
C CYS A 18 18.85 -25.93 1.92
N LYS A 19 17.66 -26.47 1.60
CA LYS A 19 17.26 -27.85 1.95
C LYS A 19 17.59 -28.88 0.87
N ILE A 20 18.20 -28.45 -0.25
CA ILE A 20 18.56 -29.35 -1.37
C ILE A 20 19.71 -30.24 -0.94
N LYS A 21 19.66 -31.53 -1.30
CA LYS A 21 20.72 -32.49 -1.02
C LYS A 21 21.80 -32.48 -2.10
N VAL A 22 23.05 -32.70 -1.68
CA VAL A 22 24.26 -32.71 -2.52
C VAL A 22 25.11 -33.93 -2.16
N ASN A 23 26.00 -34.34 -3.06
CA ASN A 23 26.81 -35.55 -2.90
C ASN A 23 28.16 -35.30 -2.19
N SER A 24 28.40 -34.08 -1.72
CA SER A 24 29.63 -33.68 -1.02
C SER A 24 29.29 -32.91 0.25
N SER A 25 30.01 -33.18 1.34
CA SER A 25 29.81 -32.52 2.64
C SER A 25 30.07 -31.00 2.58
N ALA A 26 30.94 -30.56 1.67
CA ALA A 26 31.21 -29.14 1.38
C ALA A 26 30.42 -28.61 0.17
N GLY A 27 29.47 -29.40 -0.37
CA GLY A 27 28.82 -29.12 -1.65
C GLY A 27 27.79 -27.99 -1.62
N PHE A 28 27.66 -27.33 -2.75
CA PHE A 28 26.56 -26.41 -3.07
C PHE A 28 25.70 -27.04 -4.18
N CYS A 29 24.40 -26.75 -4.18
CA CYS A 29 23.53 -27.14 -5.29
C CYS A 29 23.71 -26.16 -6.45
N HIS A 30 23.18 -26.50 -7.63
CA HIS A 30 23.30 -25.66 -8.83
C HIS A 30 22.74 -24.23 -8.66
N TYR A 31 21.76 -24.03 -7.75
CA TYR A 31 21.26 -22.69 -7.41
C TYR A 31 22.24 -21.86 -6.57
N HIS A 32 23.21 -22.48 -5.90
CA HIS A 32 24.12 -21.85 -4.95
C HIS A 32 25.60 -22.12 -5.27
N GLU A 33 25.94 -22.61 -6.46
CA GLU A 33 27.34 -22.77 -6.91
C GLU A 33 28.13 -21.45 -6.84
N HIS A 34 27.48 -20.32 -7.12
CA HIS A 34 28.08 -18.99 -6.97
C HIS A 34 28.50 -18.64 -5.52
N GLN A 35 28.05 -19.42 -4.53
CA GLN A 35 28.40 -19.26 -3.12
C GLN A 35 29.64 -20.10 -2.73
N SER A 36 30.06 -21.04 -3.59
CA SER A 36 31.26 -21.85 -3.35
C SER A 36 32.52 -21.01 -3.58
N GLY A 37 33.16 -20.58 -2.49
CA GLY A 37 34.39 -19.76 -2.51
C GLY A 37 34.33 -18.48 -1.68
N LEU A 38 33.15 -18.12 -1.15
CA LEU A 38 33.00 -17.01 -0.22
C LEU A 38 33.27 -17.49 1.21
N LYS A 39 34.28 -16.90 1.88
CA LYS A 39 34.61 -17.21 3.29
C LYS A 39 33.38 -16.98 4.17
N TYR A 40 33.17 -17.84 5.17
CA TYR A 40 32.01 -17.80 6.07
C TYR A 40 31.71 -16.39 6.66
N ASP A 41 32.75 -15.60 6.93
CA ASP A 41 32.62 -14.21 7.42
C ASP A 41 32.02 -13.22 6.41
N SER A 42 32.12 -13.48 5.10
CA SER A 42 31.50 -12.61 4.09
C SER A 42 30.01 -12.92 3.86
N TYR A 43 29.50 -14.05 4.37
CA TYR A 43 28.08 -14.40 4.31
C TYR A 43 27.27 -13.89 5.52
N VAL A 44 27.89 -13.82 6.70
CA VAL A 44 27.24 -13.24 7.90
C VAL A 44 27.00 -11.74 7.71
N HIS A 45 27.83 -11.06 6.92
CA HIS A 45 27.62 -9.65 6.55
C HIS A 45 26.59 -9.40 5.42
N TYR A 46 26.02 -10.44 4.81
CA TYR A 46 24.94 -10.30 3.82
C TYR A 46 23.52 -10.26 4.43
N SER A 47 23.42 -10.34 5.77
CA SER A 47 22.14 -10.23 6.51
C SER A 47 22.11 -9.16 7.61
N ALA A 48 23.16 -8.36 7.76
CA ALA A 48 22.94 -6.98 8.17
C ALA A 48 22.45 -6.26 6.92
N LYS A 49 21.13 -5.99 6.81
CA LYS A 49 20.63 -4.93 5.92
C LYS A 49 21.61 -3.77 6.14
N LYS A 50 22.45 -3.47 5.14
CA LYS A 50 23.21 -2.23 5.08
C LYS A 50 22.21 -1.19 5.54
N LYS A 51 22.48 -0.50 6.66
CA LYS A 51 21.59 0.53 7.24
C LYS A 51 21.40 1.56 6.15
N SER A 52 20.45 1.30 5.27
CA SER A 52 20.25 2.08 4.09
C SER A 52 19.51 3.27 4.66
N ASN A 53 20.18 4.41 4.65
CA ASN A 53 19.55 5.71 4.76
C ASN A 53 18.60 5.86 3.57
N ASN A 54 17.56 5.04 3.53
CA ASN A 54 16.48 5.10 2.55
C ASN A 54 15.56 6.20 3.03
N ALA A 55 16.06 7.42 2.97
CA ALA A 55 15.23 8.58 3.08
C ALA A 55 14.18 8.54 1.95
N GLY A 56 12.98 8.99 2.25
CA GLY A 56 11.88 8.89 1.32
C GLY A 56 10.57 9.35 1.92
N TYR A 57 9.47 8.94 1.30
CA TYR A 57 8.13 9.40 1.63
C TYR A 57 7.22 8.19 1.83
N ILE A 58 6.43 8.24 2.91
CA ILE A 58 5.19 7.48 3.04
C ILE A 58 4.09 8.32 2.39
N TYR A 59 3.23 7.70 1.59
CA TYR A 59 2.14 8.41 0.94
C TYR A 59 0.88 7.56 0.94
N MET A 60 -0.25 8.26 0.88
CA MET A 60 -1.57 7.66 0.90
C MET A 60 -2.27 7.95 -0.42
N TYR A 61 -2.94 6.96 -0.99
CA TYR A 61 -3.64 7.12 -2.25
C TYR A 61 -4.88 6.22 -2.36
N THR A 62 -5.71 6.56 -3.32
CA THR A 62 -6.88 5.77 -3.74
C THR A 62 -6.99 5.80 -5.26
N PHE A 63 -7.84 4.95 -5.83
CA PHE A 63 -8.28 5.13 -7.20
C PHE A 63 -9.15 6.38 -7.34
N THR A 64 -8.92 7.17 -8.37
CA THR A 64 -9.65 8.42 -8.62
C THR A 64 -11.16 8.22 -8.70
N ASN A 65 -11.61 7.07 -9.24
CA ASN A 65 -13.03 6.69 -9.29
C ASN A 65 -13.69 6.54 -7.91
N PHE A 66 -12.91 6.42 -6.82
CA PHE A 66 -13.46 6.33 -5.47
C PHE A 66 -13.77 7.71 -4.86
N VAL A 67 -13.26 8.79 -5.46
CA VAL A 67 -13.38 10.17 -4.94
C VAL A 67 -14.01 11.16 -5.92
N ILE A 68 -13.87 10.96 -7.24
CA ILE A 68 -14.44 11.85 -8.27
C ILE A 68 -15.73 11.26 -8.87
N ASN A 69 -16.74 12.11 -9.11
CA ASN A 69 -17.95 11.74 -9.84
C ASN A 69 -17.66 11.55 -11.33
N GLY A 70 -18.07 10.43 -11.92
CA GLY A 70 -18.07 10.24 -13.37
C GLY A 70 -17.07 9.21 -13.92
N GLY A 71 -16.31 8.53 -13.05
CA GLY A 71 -15.50 7.38 -13.46
C GLY A 71 -16.36 6.18 -13.87
N THR A 72 -15.80 5.27 -14.68
CA THR A 72 -16.45 4.01 -15.08
C THR A 72 -16.83 3.19 -13.82
N PRO A 73 -18.11 3.07 -13.46
CA PRO A 73 -18.53 2.53 -12.16
C PRO A 73 -18.18 1.05 -11.92
N TRP A 74 -17.79 0.34 -12.99
CA TRP A 74 -17.72 -1.11 -13.06
C TRP A 74 -16.28 -1.66 -13.09
N SER A 75 -15.25 -0.81 -12.93
CA SER A 75 -13.85 -1.23 -12.99
C SER A 75 -13.35 -1.88 -11.71
N PHE A 76 -14.00 -1.60 -10.57
CA PHE A 76 -13.57 -2.07 -9.25
C PHE A 76 -14.66 -2.85 -8.52
N GLN A 77 -14.30 -4.02 -8.02
CA GLN A 77 -15.14 -4.81 -7.13
C GLN A 77 -14.39 -5.10 -5.83
N VAL A 78 -15.15 -5.23 -4.75
CA VAL A 78 -14.61 -5.43 -3.40
C VAL A 78 -15.32 -6.60 -2.72
N GLN A 79 -14.73 -7.16 -1.68
CA GLN A 79 -15.35 -8.19 -0.86
C GLN A 79 -15.49 -7.75 0.60
N ASN A 80 -16.44 -8.37 1.30
CA ASN A 80 -16.56 -8.31 2.75
C ASN A 80 -16.68 -6.89 3.33
N LEU A 81 -17.53 -6.06 2.71
CA LEU A 81 -17.92 -4.78 3.29
C LEU A 81 -18.70 -4.99 4.61
N PRO A 82 -18.48 -4.16 5.65
CA PRO A 82 -19.11 -4.29 6.97
C PRO A 82 -20.64 -4.38 6.91
N ASP A 83 -21.28 -3.59 6.04
CA ASP A 83 -22.74 -3.51 5.92
C ASP A 83 -23.33 -4.45 4.86
N CYS A 84 -22.55 -5.43 4.37
CA CYS A 84 -23.06 -6.33 3.34
C CYS A 84 -24.04 -7.37 3.93
N SER A 85 -25.13 -7.63 3.21
CA SER A 85 -26.04 -8.70 3.60
C SER A 85 -25.34 -10.06 3.58
N SER A 86 -25.79 -11.00 4.41
CA SER A 86 -25.24 -12.37 4.49
C SER A 86 -25.13 -13.05 3.11
N ARG A 87 -26.04 -12.75 2.18
CA ARG A 87 -26.04 -13.27 0.80
C ARG A 87 -24.88 -12.75 -0.08
N LYS A 88 -24.29 -11.62 0.28
CA LYS A 88 -23.18 -10.94 -0.43
C LYS A 88 -21.82 -11.13 0.25
N LYS A 89 -21.80 -11.78 1.41
CA LYS A 89 -20.55 -12.17 2.09
C LYS A 89 -19.71 -13.05 1.16
N ASN A 90 -18.40 -12.82 1.11
CA ASN A 90 -17.45 -13.49 0.22
C ASN A 90 -17.72 -13.36 -1.30
N LYS A 91 -18.59 -12.44 -1.72
CA LYS A 91 -18.84 -12.16 -3.15
C LYS A 91 -18.23 -10.82 -3.54
N TRP A 92 -17.72 -10.76 -4.78
CA TRP A 92 -17.30 -9.51 -5.40
C TRP A 92 -18.52 -8.64 -5.67
N VAL A 93 -18.51 -7.44 -5.11
CA VAL A 93 -19.58 -6.45 -5.30
C VAL A 93 -18.99 -5.12 -5.75
N ASP A 94 -19.72 -4.41 -6.60
CA ASP A 94 -19.28 -3.09 -7.06
C ASP A 94 -19.20 -2.12 -5.89
N PHE A 95 -18.05 -1.47 -5.73
CA PHE A 95 -17.82 -0.56 -4.61
C PHE A 95 -18.34 0.85 -4.93
N LYS A 96 -19.43 1.23 -4.28
CA LYS A 96 -20.02 2.58 -4.40
C LYS A 96 -19.40 3.53 -3.37
N ALA A 97 -18.12 3.87 -3.55
CA ALA A 97 -17.30 4.65 -2.60
C ALA A 97 -17.98 5.94 -2.11
N LYS A 98 -18.64 6.68 -3.00
CA LYS A 98 -19.33 7.93 -2.64
C LYS A 98 -20.43 7.73 -1.59
N LYS A 99 -21.34 6.79 -1.84
CA LYS A 99 -22.47 6.50 -0.94
C LYS A 99 -22.06 5.72 0.31
N SER A 100 -20.85 5.14 0.30
CA SER A 100 -20.34 4.41 1.44
C SER A 100 -19.79 5.40 2.49
N PRO A 101 -20.02 5.14 3.79
CA PRO A 101 -19.31 5.86 4.85
C PRO A 101 -17.82 5.45 4.91
N PHE A 102 -17.40 4.47 4.11
CA PHE A 102 -16.03 3.97 4.02
C PHE A 102 -15.36 4.40 2.72
N ILE A 103 -14.04 4.43 2.73
CA ILE A 103 -13.16 4.61 1.57
C ILE A 103 -12.09 3.51 1.57
N LEU A 104 -11.68 3.08 0.38
CA LEU A 104 -10.55 2.17 0.22
C LEU A 104 -9.28 2.97 -0.04
N ILE A 105 -8.28 2.74 0.80
CA ILE A 105 -7.05 3.50 0.79
C ILE A 105 -5.88 2.54 0.75
N LYS A 106 -4.84 2.88 0.00
CA LYS A 106 -3.55 2.18 0.05
C LYS A 106 -2.46 3.11 0.56
N ILE A 107 -1.61 2.56 1.42
CA ILE A 107 -0.39 3.22 1.90
C ILE A 107 0.79 2.68 1.12
N GLY A 108 1.59 3.57 0.55
CA GLY A 108 2.81 3.23 -0.16
C GLY A 108 4.02 3.97 0.41
N MET A 109 5.20 3.51 0.01
CA MET A 109 6.47 4.16 0.30
C MET A 109 7.31 4.33 -0.97
N THR A 110 8.17 5.34 -0.97
CA THR A 110 9.05 5.65 -2.11
C THR A 110 10.29 6.42 -1.68
N THR A 111 11.43 6.16 -2.33
CA THR A 111 12.65 6.98 -2.23
C THR A 111 12.71 8.09 -3.30
N LYS A 112 11.80 8.03 -4.29
CA LYS A 112 11.56 9.09 -5.29
C LYS A 112 10.50 10.08 -4.77
N THR A 113 10.18 11.10 -5.55
CA THR A 113 9.01 11.96 -5.26
C THR A 113 7.71 11.15 -5.33
N VAL A 114 6.72 11.55 -4.53
CA VAL A 114 5.41 10.87 -4.49
C VAL A 114 4.72 10.93 -5.85
N ASN A 115 4.72 12.09 -6.51
CA ASN A 115 4.08 12.27 -7.82
C ASN A 115 4.65 11.33 -8.88
N THR A 116 5.98 11.16 -8.94
CA THR A 116 6.60 10.21 -9.88
C THR A 116 6.15 8.78 -9.58
N ARG A 117 6.10 8.40 -8.29
CA ARG A 117 5.68 7.06 -7.89
C ARG A 117 4.21 6.78 -8.22
N LEU A 118 3.32 7.76 -8.07
CA LEU A 118 1.91 7.62 -8.42
C LEU A 118 1.74 7.38 -9.92
N LYS A 119 2.43 8.15 -10.78
CA LYS A 119 2.40 7.95 -12.25
C LYS A 119 2.90 6.55 -12.66
N GLU A 120 3.92 6.03 -11.99
CA GLU A 120 4.39 4.66 -12.22
C GLU A 120 3.28 3.63 -11.91
N TRP A 121 2.53 3.84 -10.81
CA TRP A 121 1.41 2.97 -10.46
C TRP A 121 0.23 3.09 -11.42
N GLU A 122 -0.11 4.30 -11.87
CA GLU A 122 -1.16 4.53 -12.87
C GLU A 122 -0.83 3.79 -14.17
N SER A 123 0.43 3.89 -14.61
CA SER A 123 0.93 3.21 -15.81
C SER A 123 0.86 1.68 -15.70
N GLN A 124 1.10 1.13 -14.50
CA GLN A 124 1.03 -0.32 -14.25
C GLN A 124 -0.40 -0.84 -14.09
N CYS A 125 -1.29 -0.02 -13.56
CA CYS A 125 -2.67 -0.40 -13.26
C CYS A 125 -3.66 -0.04 -14.37
N HIS A 126 -3.27 0.86 -15.27
CA HIS A 126 -4.13 1.50 -16.25
C HIS A 126 -5.35 2.18 -15.62
N HIS A 127 -5.16 2.79 -14.45
CA HIS A 127 -6.17 3.54 -13.73
C HIS A 127 -5.55 4.77 -13.09
N ASP A 128 -6.31 5.85 -13.11
CA ASP A 128 -5.93 7.09 -12.44
C ASP A 128 -5.93 6.91 -10.92
N ILE A 129 -4.94 7.51 -10.28
CA ILE A 129 -4.71 7.43 -8.85
C ILE A 129 -4.73 8.84 -8.27
N THR A 130 -5.49 9.02 -7.20
CA THR A 130 -5.54 10.28 -6.46
C THR A 130 -4.70 10.17 -5.19
N ASN A 131 -3.76 11.11 -5.02
CA ASN A 131 -3.06 11.31 -3.75
C ASN A 131 -4.07 11.76 -2.68
N LEU A 132 -4.10 11.07 -1.54
CA LEU A 132 -4.98 11.38 -0.41
C LEU A 132 -4.21 11.97 0.77
N GLY A 133 -3.16 12.75 0.57
CA GLY A 133 -2.52 13.47 1.67
C GLY A 133 -3.45 14.54 2.29
N PRO A 134 -3.07 15.15 3.42
CA PRO A 134 -3.86 16.18 4.09
C PRO A 134 -4.38 17.32 3.19
N MET A 135 -3.68 17.69 2.11
CA MET A 135 -4.14 18.71 1.15
C MET A 135 -5.47 18.32 0.48
N ASN A 136 -5.63 17.02 0.25
CA ASN A 136 -6.73 16.43 -0.48
C ASN A 136 -7.79 15.80 0.45
N ARG A 137 -7.74 16.12 1.75
CA ARG A 137 -8.71 15.66 2.76
C ARG A 137 -10.17 15.94 2.35
N HIS A 138 -10.41 17.08 1.72
CA HIS A 138 -11.72 17.52 1.24
C HIS A 138 -12.34 16.58 0.19
N LEU A 139 -11.56 15.71 -0.46
CA LEU A 139 -12.07 14.70 -1.39
C LEU A 139 -12.72 13.49 -0.70
N VAL A 140 -12.42 13.29 0.60
CA VAL A 140 -12.87 12.12 1.37
C VAL A 140 -14.00 12.49 2.32
N VAL A 141 -13.84 13.60 3.03
CA VAL A 141 -14.82 14.08 4.00
C VAL A 141 -15.83 14.94 3.26
N GLU A 142 -17.06 14.43 3.08
CA GLU A 142 -18.17 15.28 2.64
C GLU A 142 -18.31 16.41 3.65
N HIS A 143 -18.15 17.65 3.20
CA HIS A 143 -18.46 18.82 4.01
C HIS A 143 -19.91 18.66 4.49
N GLU A 144 -20.13 18.79 5.80
CA GLU A 144 -21.49 18.86 6.31
C GLU A 144 -22.29 19.88 5.50
N SER A 145 -23.56 19.53 5.21
CA SER A 145 -24.55 20.20 4.36
C SER A 145 -24.16 21.55 3.72
N SER A 146 -24.54 21.76 2.46
CA SER A 146 -24.44 23.05 1.76
C SER A 146 -24.84 24.26 2.62
N VAL A 147 -25.77 24.09 3.57
CA VAL A 147 -26.18 25.05 4.59
C VAL A 147 -25.08 25.37 5.61
N LYS A 148 -24.36 24.40 6.16
CA LYS A 148 -23.20 24.65 7.05
C LYS A 148 -22.03 25.30 6.32
N MET A 149 -21.83 24.99 5.04
CA MET A 149 -20.86 25.69 4.18
C MET A 149 -21.28 27.14 3.88
N LEU A 150 -22.58 27.38 3.69
CA LEU A 150 -23.14 28.73 3.59
C LEU A 150 -22.91 29.48 4.91
N ILE A 151 -23.31 28.87 6.04
CA ILE A 151 -23.14 29.42 7.38
C ILE A 151 -21.67 29.71 7.68
N SER A 152 -20.72 28.84 7.32
CA SER A 152 -19.30 29.11 7.49
C SER A 152 -18.77 30.23 6.59
N LYS A 153 -19.39 30.47 5.42
CA LYS A 153 -19.09 31.63 4.57
C LYS A 153 -19.65 32.93 5.17
N PHE A 154 -20.78 32.88 5.86
CA PHE A 154 -21.37 34.04 6.56
C PHE A 154 -20.71 34.32 7.92
N LEU A 155 -20.26 33.30 8.64
CA LEU A 155 -19.54 33.44 9.92
C LEU A 155 -18.13 34.02 9.76
N ASN A 156 -17.56 33.93 8.55
CA ASN A 156 -16.24 34.47 8.20
C ASN A 156 -16.31 35.83 7.49
N LEU A 157 -17.43 36.56 7.57
CA LEU A 157 -17.52 37.97 7.18
C LEU A 157 -16.89 38.88 8.24
N ASN A 158 -15.67 38.55 8.65
CA ASN A 158 -14.77 39.43 9.35
C ASN A 158 -13.55 39.61 8.43
N ILE A 159 -13.17 40.86 8.14
CA ILE A 159 -11.97 41.15 7.33
C ILE A 159 -10.76 40.84 8.21
N SER A 160 -10.39 39.57 8.24
CA SER A 160 -9.13 39.09 8.78
C SER A 160 -8.46 38.27 7.69
N SER A 161 -7.23 38.66 7.41
CA SER A 161 -6.37 38.14 6.35
C SER A 161 -6.50 36.64 6.11
N HIS A 162 -6.57 36.28 4.83
CA HIS A 162 -6.91 35.00 4.23
C HIS A 162 -6.03 33.80 4.72
N HIS A 163 -6.35 33.21 5.88
CA HIS A 163 -5.57 32.09 6.45
C HIS A 163 -6.37 30.87 6.97
N VAL A 164 -7.67 30.74 6.64
CA VAL A 164 -8.56 29.77 7.33
C VAL A 164 -8.68 28.38 6.66
N ILE A 165 -8.01 28.10 5.53
CA ILE A 165 -7.97 26.73 4.96
C ILE A 165 -6.69 25.95 5.37
N ASN A 166 -5.71 26.63 5.98
CA ASN A 166 -4.37 26.05 6.23
C ASN A 166 -4.07 25.65 7.69
N SER A 167 -5.02 25.77 8.62
CA SER A 167 -4.74 25.59 10.06
C SER A 167 -4.43 24.15 10.48
N ASN A 168 -4.79 23.14 9.68
CA ASN A 168 -4.53 21.71 10.01
C ASN A 168 -3.35 21.08 9.27
N ILE A 169 -2.60 21.85 8.48
CA ILE A 169 -1.43 21.32 7.74
C ILE A 169 -0.16 21.53 8.56
N SER A 170 -0.09 22.65 9.27
CA SER A 170 0.98 22.98 10.20
C SER A 170 1.10 22.00 11.37
N SER A 171 0.10 21.13 11.59
CA SER A 171 0.15 20.09 12.62
C SER A 171 1.00 18.87 12.23
N TYR A 172 1.13 18.55 10.94
CA TYR A 172 1.87 17.36 10.48
C TYR A 172 3.32 17.69 10.17
N ARG A 173 4.23 17.37 11.11
CA ARG A 173 5.63 17.80 11.05
C ARG A 173 6.41 17.18 9.90
N ARG A 174 5.99 16.01 9.43
CA ARG A 174 6.69 15.24 8.38
C ARG A 174 6.04 15.40 7.03
N TYR A 175 4.89 16.06 6.91
CA TYR A 175 4.21 16.19 5.63
C TYR A 175 4.86 17.26 4.75
N LYS A 176 5.41 16.84 3.60
CA LYS A 176 5.93 17.71 2.54
C LYS A 176 5.97 16.95 1.21
N ASP A 177 5.97 17.67 0.09
CA ASP A 177 6.05 17.09 -1.27
C ASP A 177 5.02 15.97 -1.53
N ASN A 178 3.78 16.17 -1.05
CA ASN A 178 2.66 15.23 -1.15
C ASN A 178 2.83 13.90 -0.39
N GLY A 179 3.73 13.81 0.59
CA GLY A 179 3.90 12.64 1.46
C GLY A 179 4.51 12.97 2.83
N PHE A 180 4.61 11.97 3.69
CA PHE A 180 5.23 12.05 5.00
C PHE A 180 6.68 11.59 4.90
N TYR A 181 7.61 12.53 5.08
CA TYR A 181 9.03 12.29 4.88
C TYR A 181 9.63 11.47 6.03
N CYS A 182 10.46 10.49 5.69
CA CYS A 182 11.32 9.72 6.58
C CYS A 182 12.78 9.98 6.20
N LYS A 183 13.64 10.28 7.16
CA LYS A 183 15.09 10.40 6.98
C LYS A 183 15.76 9.03 6.86
N GLN A 184 15.18 8.02 7.51
CA GLN A 184 15.71 6.65 7.57
C GLN A 184 14.59 5.65 7.82
N ASN A 185 14.91 4.36 7.81
CA ASN A 185 14.00 3.26 8.21
C ASN A 185 12.64 3.24 7.50
N LEU A 186 12.54 3.75 6.27
CA LEU A 186 11.28 3.87 5.53
C LEU A 186 10.48 2.54 5.47
N ASP A 187 11.17 1.41 5.23
CA ASP A 187 10.55 0.09 5.23
C ASP A 187 9.91 -0.27 6.58
N LEU A 188 10.60 0.05 7.69
CA LEU A 188 10.12 -0.25 9.04
C LEU A 188 8.90 0.61 9.37
N VAL A 189 8.94 1.90 9.00
CA VAL A 189 7.83 2.84 9.18
C VAL A 189 6.59 2.34 8.43
N GLU A 190 6.75 1.98 7.15
CA GLU A 190 5.66 1.46 6.32
C GLU A 190 5.07 0.19 6.92
N GLN A 191 5.91 -0.77 7.33
CA GLN A 191 5.47 -2.03 7.93
C GLN A 191 4.67 -1.78 9.23
N LYS A 192 5.11 -0.84 10.07
CA LYS A 192 4.43 -0.49 11.33
C LYS A 192 3.08 0.19 11.09
N ILE A 193 3.01 1.08 10.10
CA ILE A 193 1.75 1.72 9.69
C ILE A 193 0.78 0.66 9.18
N HIS A 194 1.24 -0.20 8.27
CA HIS A 194 0.44 -1.28 7.71
C HIS A 194 -0.08 -2.24 8.77
N GLN A 195 0.76 -2.61 9.74
CA GLN A 195 0.33 -3.46 10.86
C GLN A 195 -0.78 -2.78 11.67
N SER A 196 -0.56 -1.52 12.06
CA SER A 196 -1.53 -0.75 12.83
C SER A 196 -2.86 -0.60 12.09
N LEU A 197 -2.83 -0.29 10.80
CA LEU A 197 -4.04 -0.16 9.98
C LEU A 197 -4.76 -1.50 9.76
N ARG A 198 -4.02 -2.61 9.62
CA ARG A 198 -4.63 -3.96 9.54
C ARG A 198 -5.34 -4.33 10.83
N ASP A 199 -4.73 -4.02 11.98
CA ASP A 199 -5.29 -4.35 13.29
C ASP A 199 -6.55 -3.51 13.57
N THR A 200 -6.57 -2.24 13.14
CA THR A 200 -7.71 -1.33 13.37
C THR A 200 -8.83 -1.49 12.34
N TYR A 201 -8.51 -1.54 11.04
CA TYR A 201 -9.49 -1.46 9.94
C TYR A 201 -9.60 -2.74 9.11
N GLY A 202 -8.73 -3.72 9.35
CA GLY A 202 -8.69 -4.95 8.57
C GLY A 202 -8.11 -4.75 7.17
N LYS A 203 -8.61 -5.56 6.22
CA LYS A 203 -8.15 -5.57 4.84
C LYS A 203 -9.30 -5.26 3.88
N GLY A 204 -9.00 -4.55 2.81
CA GLY A 204 -9.83 -4.39 1.64
C GLY A 204 -9.13 -5.03 0.45
N ASP A 205 -9.67 -6.12 -0.09
CA ASP A 205 -9.17 -6.67 -1.34
C ASP A 205 -9.95 -6.00 -2.49
N VAL A 206 -9.23 -5.45 -3.48
CA VAL A 206 -9.82 -4.74 -4.62
C VAL A 206 -9.55 -5.51 -5.90
N TYR A 207 -10.61 -6.02 -6.50
CA TYR A 207 -10.56 -6.58 -7.84
C TYR A 207 -10.53 -5.47 -8.87
N CYS A 208 -9.54 -5.51 -9.77
CA CYS A 208 -9.28 -4.47 -10.76
C CYS A 208 -9.25 -5.05 -12.16
N LYS A 209 -10.11 -4.53 -13.05
CA LYS A 209 -10.20 -5.00 -14.43
C LYS A 209 -9.06 -4.55 -15.34
N GLY A 210 -8.29 -3.53 -14.95
CA GLY A 210 -7.21 -2.95 -15.74
C GLY A 210 -5.86 -3.66 -15.56
N CYS A 211 -5.68 -4.35 -14.43
CA CYS A 211 -4.47 -5.13 -14.20
C CYS A 211 -4.59 -6.52 -14.86
N VAL A 212 -4.08 -6.66 -16.09
CA VAL A 212 -4.00 -7.94 -16.80
C VAL A 212 -2.75 -8.71 -16.35
N THR A 213 -2.89 -9.98 -15.97
CA THR A 213 -1.72 -10.84 -15.74
C THR A 213 -1.07 -11.23 -17.06
N SER A 214 0.12 -10.71 -17.36
CA SER A 214 0.94 -11.12 -18.52
C SER A 214 1.58 -12.52 -18.39
N LYS A 215 1.35 -13.25 -17.29
CA LYS A 215 2.01 -14.55 -16.99
C LYS A 215 1.03 -15.72 -16.86
N SER A 216 0.25 -16.02 -17.90
CA SER A 216 -0.37 -17.35 -18.06
C SER A 216 -0.83 -17.61 -19.51
N PRO A 217 -0.01 -18.19 -20.39
CA PRO A 217 -0.49 -19.12 -21.42
C PRO A 217 -0.51 -20.53 -20.79
N GLY A 218 -1.36 -20.72 -19.78
CA GLY A 218 -1.45 -21.97 -19.04
C GLY A 218 -2.90 -22.39 -18.93
N LYS A 219 -3.29 -23.38 -19.74
CA LYS A 219 -4.62 -24.02 -19.77
C LYS A 219 -5.16 -24.21 -18.34
N THR A 220 -6.24 -23.53 -18.01
CA THR A 220 -7.03 -23.84 -16.81
C THR A 220 -7.92 -25.04 -17.11
N LYS A 221 -7.85 -26.08 -16.25
CA LYS A 221 -8.77 -27.25 -16.24
C LYS A 221 -10.21 -26.90 -15.81
N SER A 222 -10.67 -25.68 -16.07
CA SER A 222 -12.02 -25.23 -15.75
C SER A 222 -12.41 -24.21 -16.82
N GLY A 223 -13.32 -24.61 -17.71
CA GLY A 223 -13.75 -23.87 -18.90
C GLY A 223 -14.58 -22.62 -18.58
N ALA A 224 -13.98 -21.60 -17.99
CA ALA A 224 -14.58 -20.27 -17.87
C ALA A 224 -13.82 -19.28 -18.79
N PRO A 225 -14.52 -18.57 -19.71
CA PRO A 225 -13.91 -17.76 -20.77
C PRO A 225 -13.58 -16.32 -20.31
N PHE A 226 -13.08 -16.13 -19.09
CA PHE A 226 -12.83 -14.79 -18.54
C PHE A 226 -11.32 -14.53 -18.34
N PRO A 227 -10.82 -13.33 -18.68
CA PRO A 227 -9.45 -12.92 -18.39
C PRO A 227 -9.17 -13.05 -16.89
N LYS A 228 -7.97 -13.53 -16.51
CA LYS A 228 -7.52 -13.47 -15.11
C LYS A 228 -7.11 -12.03 -14.80
N PHE A 229 -7.98 -11.31 -14.10
CA PHE A 229 -7.71 -9.96 -13.62
C PHE A 229 -6.97 -9.99 -12.27
N ASN A 230 -6.11 -9.01 -11.98
CA ASN A 230 -5.41 -8.96 -10.70
C ASN A 230 -6.28 -8.41 -9.57
N THR A 231 -6.08 -8.99 -8.38
CA THR A 231 -6.57 -8.44 -7.11
C THR A 231 -5.47 -7.59 -6.50
N HIS A 232 -5.73 -6.29 -6.30
CA HIS A 232 -4.86 -5.47 -5.48
C HIS A 232 -5.06 -5.83 -4.01
N LYS A 233 -3.95 -6.20 -3.39
CA LYS A 233 -3.84 -6.46 -1.97
C LYS A 233 -3.41 -5.19 -1.24
N GLU A 234 -3.62 -5.16 0.07
CA GLU A 234 -3.18 -4.09 0.98
C GLU A 234 -3.91 -2.76 0.77
N PHE A 235 -5.18 -2.80 0.35
CA PHE A 235 -6.06 -1.67 0.64
C PHE A 235 -6.63 -1.83 2.05
N PHE A 236 -6.96 -0.71 2.67
CA PHE A 236 -7.59 -0.59 3.98
C PHE A 236 -8.95 0.04 3.78
N LEU A 237 -9.99 -0.56 4.37
CA LEU A 237 -11.35 -0.02 4.32
C LEU A 237 -11.55 0.91 5.52
N ILE A 238 -11.28 2.19 5.32
CA ILE A 238 -11.23 3.19 6.39
C ILE A 238 -12.56 3.95 6.42
N PRO A 239 -13.23 4.12 7.58
CA PRO A 239 -14.33 5.06 7.73
C PRO A 239 -13.87 6.47 7.37
N LYS A 240 -14.60 7.19 6.51
CA LYS A 240 -14.21 8.53 6.05
C LYS A 240 -13.98 9.52 7.20
N LYS A 241 -14.71 9.35 8.31
CA LYS A 241 -14.55 10.13 9.55
C LYS A 241 -13.20 9.94 10.24
N ASP A 242 -12.52 8.82 10.03
CA ASP A 242 -11.26 8.47 10.71
C ASP A 242 -10.02 8.86 9.88
N ILE A 243 -10.21 9.59 8.76
CA ILE A 243 -9.11 9.94 7.85
C ILE A 243 -8.02 10.78 8.54
N ASP A 244 -8.42 11.65 9.46
CA ASP A 244 -7.49 12.50 10.21
C ASP A 244 -6.63 11.68 11.17
N SER A 245 -7.24 10.72 11.87
CA SER A 245 -6.52 9.77 12.73
C SER A 245 -5.48 8.95 11.94
N VAL A 246 -5.74 8.68 10.66
CA VAL A 246 -4.77 8.00 9.78
C VAL A 246 -3.59 8.93 9.44
N TYR A 247 -3.81 10.22 9.19
CA TYR A 247 -2.73 11.19 9.00
C TYR A 247 -1.85 11.30 10.25
N GLU A 248 -2.47 11.43 11.42
CA GLU A 248 -1.76 11.51 12.71
C GLU A 248 -0.95 10.24 13.00
N LEU A 249 -1.52 9.07 12.70
CA LEU A 249 -0.82 7.79 12.81
C LEU A 249 0.42 7.76 11.91
N ILE A 250 0.29 8.17 10.64
CA ILE A 250 1.42 8.17 9.71
C ILE A 250 2.49 9.16 10.16
N ASP A 251 2.12 10.39 10.51
CA ASP A 251 3.06 11.43 10.95
C ASP A 251 3.81 10.99 12.22
N SER A 252 3.10 10.48 13.22
CA SER A 252 3.69 9.99 14.47
C SER A 252 4.64 8.81 14.25
N MET A 253 4.31 7.87 13.36
CA MET A 253 5.20 6.76 13.00
C MET A 253 6.46 7.25 12.27
N CYS A 254 6.32 8.23 11.38
CA CYS A 254 7.44 8.86 10.69
C CYS A 254 8.35 9.64 11.66
N ILE A 255 7.79 10.30 12.68
CA ILE A 255 8.56 10.99 13.73
C ILE A 255 9.31 9.98 14.61
N ARG A 256 8.63 8.90 15.02
CA ARG A 256 9.15 7.96 16.02
C ARG A 256 10.21 7.01 15.45
N TYR A 257 10.04 6.57 14.20
CA TYR A 257 10.88 5.53 13.61
C TYR A 257 11.68 5.98 12.39
N GLY A 258 11.30 7.10 11.74
CA GLY A 258 11.86 7.58 10.48
C GLY A 258 12.83 8.76 10.59
#